data_AF-F5YIK9-F1
#
_entry.id   AF-F5YIK9-F1
#
_cell.length_a   1.000
_cell.length_b   1.000
_cell.length_c   1.000
_cell.angle_alpha   90.00
_cell.angle_beta   90.00
_cell.angle_gamma   90.00
#
_symmetry.space_group_name_H-M   'P 1'
#
loop_
_entity.id
_entity.type
_entity.pdbx_description
1 polymer ?
#
loop_
_entity_poly.entity_id
_entity_poly.type
_entity_poly.pdbx_seq_one_letter_code
_entity_poly.pdbx_strand_id
1 'polypeptide(L)'
;MSAPNIVPRPVLDRMGYTNPSITRDWKKIFSKKPPKKAEPKPAVKTTVKPLRKAKGKKNEAKPETAPLVLNRHESPADFEKIAFVLKARSKDVNRAYLAVLHIEETQTGSRLIATDGKRLHVAEISRKIKGGDYKPALTKDSVSFGNPVEDITFPNWARVIPGNTRKRGSIDLTDTGMGKGRDQTERLSRVFHSFVKQTGELVNMRHLEDLSKKKWSVYCQNEKGGAIVLKEDGAAGSVFAVIMPLPETDVGKEAA
;
A
#
# COMPACT_ATOMS: atom_id res chain seq x y z
N MET A 1 -2.68 -65.51 -22.09
CA MET A 1 -1.46 -64.90 -21.54
C MET A 1 -1.37 -63.50 -22.11
N SER A 2 -1.71 -62.47 -21.31
CA SER A 2 -1.85 -61.09 -21.78
C SER A 2 -0.68 -60.25 -21.30
N ALA A 3 -0.01 -59.56 -22.23
CA ALA A 3 1.14 -58.71 -21.93
C ALA A 3 0.70 -57.41 -21.23
N PRO A 4 1.48 -56.90 -20.24
CA PRO A 4 1.15 -55.66 -19.56
C PRO A 4 1.46 -54.44 -20.43
N ASN A 5 0.50 -53.53 -20.45
CA ASN A 5 0.55 -52.26 -21.16
C ASN A 5 1.45 -51.28 -20.38
N ILE A 6 2.66 -51.02 -20.88
CA ILE A 6 3.63 -50.10 -20.26
C ILE A 6 3.37 -48.69 -20.81
N VAL A 7 2.79 -47.83 -19.98
CA VAL A 7 2.64 -46.40 -20.27
C VAL A 7 3.98 -45.70 -19.96
N PRO A 8 4.61 -45.00 -20.91
CA PRO A 8 5.86 -44.28 -20.64
C PRO A 8 5.61 -43.09 -19.72
N ARG A 9 6.41 -42.98 -18.65
CA ARG A 9 6.42 -41.81 -17.77
C ARG A 9 7.06 -40.62 -18.49
N PRO A 10 6.52 -39.39 -18.35
CA PRO A 10 7.18 -38.20 -18.86
C PRO A 10 8.50 -37.98 -18.11
N VAL A 11 9.57 -37.83 -18.89
CA VAL A 11 10.90 -37.46 -18.42
C VAL A 11 10.83 -36.01 -17.93
N LEU A 12 10.98 -35.82 -16.62
CA LEU A 12 11.20 -34.50 -16.03
C LEU A 12 12.61 -34.05 -16.43
N ASP A 13 12.68 -33.20 -17.45
CA ASP A 13 13.91 -32.48 -17.78
C ASP A 13 14.34 -31.66 -16.56
N ARG A 14 15.51 -32.03 -16.04
CA ARG A 14 16.28 -31.26 -15.07
C ARG A 14 16.72 -29.95 -15.74
N MET A 15 15.90 -28.91 -15.66
CA MET A 15 16.37 -27.54 -15.87
C MET A 15 17.23 -27.12 -14.67
N GLY A 16 18.51 -27.45 -14.76
CA GLY A 16 19.55 -26.86 -13.92
C GLY A 16 19.78 -25.40 -14.31
N TYR A 17 19.03 -24.48 -13.70
CA TYR A 17 19.40 -23.07 -13.65
C TYR A 17 20.18 -22.80 -12.36
N THR A 18 21.43 -23.22 -12.34
CA THR A 18 22.43 -22.63 -11.43
C THR A 18 23.09 -21.49 -12.19
N ASN A 19 22.58 -20.26 -12.03
CA ASN A 19 23.23 -19.06 -12.56
C ASN A 19 24.29 -18.60 -11.53
N PRO A 20 25.61 -18.80 -11.75
CA PRO A 20 26.64 -18.52 -10.74
C PRO A 20 27.15 -17.07 -10.75
N SER A 21 26.43 -16.13 -11.37
CA SER A 21 26.98 -14.78 -11.64
C SER A 21 26.54 -13.67 -10.68
N ILE A 22 25.67 -13.94 -9.68
CA ILE A 22 25.23 -12.94 -8.69
C ILE A 22 26.03 -13.09 -7.39
N THR A 23 27.35 -13.02 -7.50
CA THR A 23 28.23 -12.73 -6.35
C THR A 23 29.41 -11.91 -6.84
N ARG A 24 29.23 -10.60 -7.04
CA ARG A 24 30.33 -9.64 -7.03
C ARG A 24 29.84 -8.23 -6.70
N ASP A 25 30.50 -7.64 -5.71
CA ASP A 25 30.65 -6.20 -5.45
C ASP A 25 29.54 -5.38 -4.77
N TRP A 26 29.00 -5.87 -3.63
CA TRP A 26 28.36 -4.97 -2.65
C TRP A 26 29.35 -4.21 -1.74
N LYS A 27 30.62 -4.64 -1.68
CA LYS A 27 31.65 -3.98 -0.83
C LYS A 27 32.20 -2.67 -1.41
N LYS A 28 32.01 -2.36 -2.69
CA LYS A 28 32.49 -1.09 -3.29
C LYS A 28 31.53 0.08 -3.13
N ILE A 29 30.28 -0.14 -2.75
CA ILE A 29 29.27 0.93 -2.68
C ILE A 29 29.34 1.70 -1.34
N PHE A 30 29.93 1.11 -0.29
CA PHE A 30 29.95 1.70 1.05
C PHE A 30 31.30 2.28 1.51
N SER A 31 32.33 2.39 0.64
CA SER A 31 33.62 2.99 1.02
C SER A 31 33.75 4.49 0.69
N LYS A 32 32.64 5.24 0.62
CA LYS A 32 32.73 6.71 0.53
C LYS A 32 33.09 7.25 1.91
N LYS A 33 34.35 7.67 2.07
CA LYS A 33 34.85 8.43 3.22
C LYS A 33 33.86 9.57 3.54
N PRO A 34 33.50 9.78 4.82
CA PRO A 34 32.69 10.92 5.19
C PRO A 34 33.44 12.21 4.80
N PRO A 35 32.75 13.22 4.23
CA PRO A 35 33.35 14.50 3.93
C PRO A 35 33.85 15.15 5.24
N LYS A 36 35.05 15.75 5.16
CA LYS A 36 35.66 16.53 6.25
C LYS A 36 34.63 17.50 6.84
N LYS A 37 34.46 17.46 8.16
CA LYS A 37 33.71 18.45 8.94
C LYS A 37 34.18 19.85 8.54
N ALA A 38 33.29 20.65 7.98
CA ALA A 38 33.50 22.08 7.80
C ALA A 38 33.53 22.74 9.19
N GLU A 39 34.50 23.62 9.40
CA GLU A 39 34.66 24.39 10.62
C GLU A 39 33.45 25.29 10.90
N PRO A 40 33.06 25.45 12.18
CA PRO A 40 31.93 26.28 12.56
C PRO A 40 32.27 27.77 12.33
N LYS A 41 31.48 28.44 11.48
CA LYS A 41 31.51 29.91 11.35
C LYS A 41 31.01 30.58 12.64
N PRO A 42 31.60 31.71 13.07
CA PRO A 42 31.21 32.41 14.28
C PRO A 42 29.79 32.98 14.18
N ALA A 43 29.04 32.85 15.26
CA ALA A 43 27.65 33.29 15.39
C ALA A 43 27.52 34.82 15.33
N VAL A 44 26.84 35.33 14.30
CA VAL A 44 26.42 36.73 14.22
C VAL A 44 25.20 36.93 15.11
N LYS A 45 25.38 37.62 16.24
CA LYS A 45 24.28 38.06 17.11
C LYS A 45 23.49 39.16 16.40
N THR A 46 22.36 38.80 15.79
CA THR A 46 21.41 39.78 15.25
C THR A 46 20.44 40.20 16.36
N THR A 47 20.57 41.45 16.80
CA THR A 47 19.68 42.09 17.79
C THR A 47 18.34 42.39 17.13
N VAL A 48 17.34 41.53 17.34
CA VAL A 48 15.97 41.73 16.81
C VAL A 48 15.21 42.68 17.74
N LYS A 49 14.74 43.81 17.19
CA LYS A 49 13.88 44.78 17.88
C LYS A 49 12.51 44.16 18.22
N PRO A 50 11.89 44.49 19.37
CA PRO A 50 10.56 44.00 19.72
C PRO A 50 9.48 44.66 18.84
N LEU A 51 8.80 43.83 18.04
CA LEU A 51 7.65 44.25 17.23
C LEU A 51 6.42 44.42 18.13
N ARG A 52 5.84 45.63 18.13
CA ARG A 52 4.65 46.00 18.90
C ARG A 52 3.46 45.11 18.51
N LYS A 53 2.81 44.51 19.51
CA LYS A 53 1.57 43.74 19.35
C LYS A 53 0.41 44.68 19.00
N ALA A 54 -0.14 44.55 17.79
CA ALA A 54 -1.45 45.10 17.46
C ALA A 54 -2.54 44.22 18.07
N LYS A 55 -3.31 44.80 19.00
CA LYS A 55 -4.59 44.26 19.49
C LYS A 55 -5.61 44.41 18.36
N GLY A 56 -6.11 43.29 17.82
CA GLY A 56 -7.08 43.32 16.74
C GLY A 56 -7.96 42.07 16.69
N LYS A 57 -9.20 42.27 17.14
CA LYS A 57 -10.45 41.54 16.81
C LYS A 57 -10.61 40.09 17.30
N LYS A 58 -11.59 39.96 18.22
CA LYS A 58 -12.37 38.75 18.51
C LYS A 58 -12.86 38.16 17.17
N ASN A 59 -12.31 37.00 16.80
CA ASN A 59 -12.99 36.11 15.88
C ASN A 59 -13.92 35.23 16.69
N GLU A 60 -15.19 35.26 16.33
CA GLU A 60 -16.24 34.39 16.86
C GLU A 60 -15.77 32.94 16.71
N ALA A 61 -15.70 32.24 17.85
CA ALA A 61 -15.34 30.84 17.89
C ALA A 61 -16.46 30.05 17.21
N LYS A 62 -16.25 29.68 15.95
CA LYS A 62 -16.97 28.59 15.29
C LYS A 62 -16.95 27.40 16.25
N PRO A 63 -18.08 26.72 16.51
CA PRO A 63 -18.06 25.53 17.35
C PRO A 63 -17.09 24.53 16.74
N GLU A 64 -15.99 24.30 17.45
CA GLU A 64 -14.96 23.34 17.08
C GLU A 64 -15.62 21.97 17.22
N THR A 65 -16.18 21.44 16.13
CA THR A 65 -16.74 20.09 16.11
C THR A 65 -15.66 19.16 16.60
N ALA A 66 -15.89 18.54 17.76
CA ALA A 66 -14.89 17.69 18.40
C ALA A 66 -14.40 16.65 17.38
N PRO A 67 -13.07 16.45 17.26
CA PRO A 67 -12.53 15.48 16.32
C PRO A 67 -13.11 14.10 16.63
N LEU A 68 -13.59 13.41 15.61
CA LEU A 68 -14.06 12.04 15.77
C LEU A 68 -12.83 11.17 16.04
N VAL A 69 -12.80 10.47 17.17
CA VAL A 69 -11.72 9.55 17.53
C VAL A 69 -12.28 8.14 17.61
N LEU A 70 -11.61 7.19 16.95
CA LEU A 70 -11.92 5.77 17.01
C LEU A 70 -10.80 5.05 17.73
N ASN A 71 -11.13 4.41 18.86
CA ASN A 71 -10.18 3.63 19.63
C ASN A 71 -10.19 2.17 19.19
N ARG A 72 -9.01 1.56 19.14
CA ARG A 72 -8.81 0.15 18.76
C ARG A 72 -9.55 -0.82 19.67
N HIS A 73 -9.67 -0.50 20.96
CA HIS A 73 -10.35 -1.34 21.94
C HIS A 73 -11.88 -1.35 21.76
N GLU A 74 -12.46 -0.27 21.25
CA GLU A 74 -13.90 -0.14 21.04
C GLU A 74 -14.37 -0.90 19.80
N SER A 75 -13.64 -0.78 18.69
CA SER A 75 -13.93 -1.49 17.44
C SER A 75 -12.63 -1.97 16.79
N PRO A 76 -12.09 -3.13 17.19
CA PRO A 76 -10.82 -3.63 16.66
C PRO A 76 -10.90 -3.93 15.17
N ALA A 77 -12.05 -4.46 14.70
CA ALA A 77 -12.25 -4.78 13.30
C ALA A 77 -12.28 -3.54 12.40
N ASP A 78 -12.98 -2.47 12.81
CA ASP A 78 -12.98 -1.22 12.04
C ASP A 78 -11.61 -0.52 12.10
N PHE A 79 -10.94 -0.56 13.26
CA PHE A 79 -9.59 -0.03 13.40
C PHE A 79 -8.60 -0.70 12.44
N GLU A 80 -8.63 -2.04 12.33
CA GLU A 80 -7.75 -2.78 11.41
C GLU A 80 -8.03 -2.43 9.94
N LYS A 81 -9.30 -2.26 9.57
CA LYS A 81 -9.70 -1.82 8.22
C LYS A 81 -9.22 -0.41 7.92
N ILE A 82 -9.39 0.53 8.85
CA ILE A 82 -8.90 1.91 8.71
C ILE A 82 -7.37 1.90 8.55
N ALA A 83 -6.66 1.17 9.42
CA ALA A 83 -5.21 1.05 9.36
C ALA A 83 -4.75 0.44 8.03
N PHE A 84 -5.44 -0.59 7.52
CA PHE A 84 -5.19 -1.17 6.21
C PHE A 84 -5.30 -0.14 5.08
N VAL A 85 -6.40 0.63 5.04
CA VAL A 85 -6.60 1.65 3.99
C VAL A 85 -5.53 2.74 4.09
N LEU A 86 -5.19 3.21 5.29
CA LEU A 86 -4.20 4.26 5.49
C LEU A 86 -2.78 3.90 5.04
N LYS A 87 -2.43 2.60 4.92
CA LYS A 87 -1.15 2.17 4.34
C LYS A 87 -1.00 2.54 2.87
N ALA A 88 -2.11 2.63 2.12
CA ALA A 88 -2.09 3.05 0.73
C ALA A 88 -2.03 4.58 0.55
N ARG A 89 -2.12 5.36 1.62
CA ARG A 89 -2.01 6.82 1.55
C ARG A 89 -0.57 7.24 1.27
N SER A 90 -0.39 8.18 0.35
CA SER A 90 0.93 8.77 0.10
C SER A 90 1.38 9.65 1.28
N LYS A 91 2.70 9.69 1.48
CA LYS A 91 3.36 10.68 2.36
C LYS A 91 3.82 11.91 1.59
N ASP A 92 3.77 11.87 0.27
CA ASP A 92 4.14 12.99 -0.60
C ASP A 92 3.03 14.04 -0.59
N VAL A 93 3.42 15.30 -0.40
CA VAL A 93 2.54 16.46 -0.33
C VAL A 93 2.28 17.05 -1.72
N ASN A 94 3.07 16.68 -2.74
CA ASN A 94 2.96 17.24 -4.09
C ASN A 94 1.59 17.03 -4.74
N ARG A 95 0.93 15.89 -4.44
CA ARG A 95 -0.42 15.58 -4.92
C ARG A 95 -1.34 15.47 -3.72
N ALA A 96 -1.97 16.59 -3.36
CA ALA A 96 -2.73 16.73 -2.12
C ALA A 96 -3.78 15.62 -1.91
N TYR A 97 -4.47 15.18 -2.98
CA TYR A 97 -5.48 14.11 -2.90
C TYR A 97 -4.89 12.73 -2.57
N LEU A 98 -3.60 12.48 -2.80
CA LEU A 98 -2.94 11.22 -2.39
C LEU A 98 -2.64 11.18 -0.89
N ALA A 99 -2.65 12.35 -0.22
CA ALA A 99 -2.34 12.49 1.20
C ALA A 99 -3.61 12.51 2.07
N VAL A 100 -4.80 12.33 1.50
CA VAL A 100 -6.07 12.27 2.22
C VAL A 100 -6.66 10.86 2.20
N LEU A 101 -7.61 10.62 3.10
CA LEU A 101 -8.50 9.47 3.13
C LEU A 101 -9.87 9.95 2.67
N HIS A 102 -10.35 9.39 1.56
CA HIS A 102 -11.69 9.66 1.07
C HIS A 102 -12.70 8.75 1.77
N ILE A 103 -13.82 9.31 2.20
CA ILE A 103 -14.88 8.60 2.90
C ILE A 103 -16.21 8.80 2.15
N GLU A 104 -16.84 7.69 1.80
CA GLU A 104 -18.21 7.65 1.27
C GLU A 104 -19.15 7.09 2.34
N GLU A 105 -20.35 7.64 2.45
CA GLU A 105 -21.40 7.08 3.29
C GLU A 105 -22.03 5.87 2.60
N THR A 106 -22.24 4.80 3.34
CA THR A 106 -22.96 3.61 2.87
C THR A 106 -24.19 3.35 3.73
N GLN A 107 -25.07 2.44 3.29
CA GLN A 107 -26.26 2.10 4.07
C GLN A 107 -25.91 1.54 5.46
N THR A 108 -24.86 0.72 5.52
CA THR A 108 -24.43 -0.04 6.70
C THR A 108 -23.33 0.65 7.51
N GLY A 109 -22.71 1.71 6.99
CA GLY A 109 -21.60 2.38 7.65
C GLY A 109 -20.90 3.39 6.74
N SER A 110 -19.59 3.24 6.56
CA SER A 110 -18.78 4.10 5.71
C SER A 110 -17.77 3.30 4.91
N ARG A 111 -17.53 3.71 3.66
CA ARG A 111 -16.47 3.18 2.80
C ARG A 111 -15.28 4.11 2.83
N LEU A 112 -14.11 3.55 3.04
CA LEU A 112 -12.84 4.25 3.18
C LEU A 112 -11.96 3.94 1.96
N ILE A 113 -11.40 4.97 1.34
CA ILE A 113 -10.58 4.86 0.13
C ILE A 113 -9.30 5.67 0.30
N ALA A 114 -8.15 5.06 0.02
CA ALA A 114 -6.87 5.77 -0.07
C ALA A 114 -5.98 5.19 -1.17
N THR A 115 -5.12 6.03 -1.73
CA THR A 115 -4.21 5.67 -2.81
C THR A 115 -2.93 6.51 -2.78
N ASP A 116 -1.85 5.92 -3.30
CA ASP A 116 -0.55 6.56 -3.51
C ASP A 116 -0.22 6.70 -5.00
N GLY A 117 -1.20 6.42 -5.87
CA GLY A 117 -1.07 6.42 -7.32
C GLY A 117 -0.51 5.12 -7.92
N LYS A 118 0.00 4.19 -7.10
CA LYS A 118 0.49 2.86 -7.53
C LYS A 118 -0.38 1.73 -7.00
N ARG A 119 -1.08 1.98 -5.91
CA ARG A 119 -2.05 1.07 -5.30
C ARG A 119 -3.20 1.86 -4.71
N LEU A 120 -4.30 1.16 -4.51
CA LEU A 120 -5.51 1.71 -3.93
C LEU A 120 -6.10 0.67 -2.97
N HIS A 121 -6.44 1.08 -1.75
CA HIS A 121 -7.09 0.22 -0.77
C HIS A 121 -8.50 0.74 -0.51
N VAL A 122 -9.46 -0.19 -0.41
CA VAL A 122 -10.84 0.09 -0.06
C VAL A 122 -11.27 -0.83 1.07
N ALA A 123 -11.93 -0.27 2.07
CA ALA A 123 -12.57 -1.04 3.13
C ALA A 123 -13.88 -0.39 3.59
N GLU A 124 -14.90 -1.20 3.87
CA GLU A 124 -16.13 -0.76 4.50
C GLU A 124 -16.11 -1.07 6.00
N ILE A 125 -16.40 -0.05 6.80
CA ILE A 125 -16.51 -0.13 8.25
C ILE A 125 -17.96 0.04 8.70
N SER A 126 -18.28 -0.46 9.89
CA SER A 126 -19.65 -0.35 10.44
C SER A 126 -19.99 1.05 10.94
N ARG A 127 -18.97 1.83 11.31
CA ARG A 127 -19.13 3.19 11.81
C ARG A 127 -19.57 4.13 10.68
N LYS A 128 -20.63 4.90 10.94
CA LYS A 128 -21.05 6.01 10.07
C LYS A 128 -20.18 7.23 10.36
N ILE A 129 -19.42 7.63 9.37
CA ILE A 129 -18.61 8.85 9.32
C ILE A 129 -19.16 9.69 8.16
N LYS A 130 -19.28 10.99 8.38
CA LYS A 130 -19.73 11.92 7.34
C LYS A 130 -18.84 11.79 6.11
N GLY A 131 -19.46 11.82 4.93
CA GLY A 131 -18.72 11.78 3.67
C GLY A 131 -17.79 12.98 3.49
N GLY A 132 -16.61 12.76 2.93
CA GLY A 132 -15.63 13.81 2.66
C GLY A 132 -14.18 13.32 2.62
N ASP A 133 -13.26 14.28 2.47
CA ASP A 133 -11.82 14.04 2.39
C ASP A 133 -11.12 14.42 3.71
N TYR A 134 -10.44 13.48 4.34
CA TYR A 134 -9.89 13.65 5.68
C TYR A 134 -8.36 13.47 5.72
N LYS A 135 -7.69 14.14 6.65
CA LYS A 135 -6.28 13.89 7.00
C LYS A 135 -6.19 13.21 8.37
N PRO A 136 -6.48 11.91 8.47
CA PRO A 136 -6.50 11.23 9.76
C PRO A 136 -5.09 11.07 10.32
N ALA A 137 -4.99 11.11 11.65
CA ALA A 137 -3.79 10.74 12.38
C ALA A 137 -3.97 9.34 12.97
N LEU A 138 -3.14 8.40 12.52
CA LEU A 138 -3.10 7.03 13.04
C LEU A 138 -2.04 6.95 14.15
N THR A 139 -2.47 6.58 15.35
CA THR A 139 -1.59 6.17 16.44
C THR A 139 -1.64 4.64 16.58
N LYS A 140 -0.95 4.10 17.58
CA LYS A 140 -0.96 2.66 17.86
C LYS A 140 -2.36 2.15 18.24
N ASP A 141 -3.11 2.96 18.97
CA ASP A 141 -4.34 2.54 19.65
C ASP A 141 -5.56 3.38 19.25
N SER A 142 -5.39 4.44 18.46
CA SER A 142 -6.50 5.27 18.00
C SER A 142 -6.27 5.88 16.62
N VAL A 143 -7.38 6.21 15.96
CA VAL A 143 -7.41 7.04 14.75
C VAL A 143 -8.25 8.27 15.03
N SER A 144 -7.70 9.45 14.80
CA SER A 144 -8.46 10.71 14.89
C SER A 144 -8.74 11.27 13.49
N PHE A 145 -9.98 11.67 13.29
CA PHE A 145 -10.48 12.38 12.12
C PHE A 145 -10.75 13.82 12.55
N GLY A 146 -10.00 14.76 11.96
CA GLY A 146 -10.31 16.19 12.07
C GLY A 146 -11.49 16.58 11.19
N ASN A 147 -11.61 17.86 10.90
CA ASN A 147 -12.58 18.34 9.91
C ASN A 147 -12.21 17.85 8.50
N PRO A 148 -13.21 17.63 7.62
CA PRO A 148 -12.97 17.44 6.20
C PRO A 148 -12.15 18.59 5.60
N VAL A 149 -11.32 18.28 4.62
CA VAL A 149 -10.54 19.26 3.85
C VAL A 149 -11.37 19.72 2.66
N GLU A 150 -11.71 21.01 2.59
CA GLU A 150 -12.61 21.56 1.57
C GLU A 150 -11.93 21.78 0.20
N ASP A 151 -10.63 22.08 0.19
CA ASP A 151 -9.89 22.44 -1.04
C ASP A 151 -9.30 21.25 -1.81
N ILE A 152 -9.65 20.03 -1.41
CA ILE A 152 -9.15 18.80 -2.04
C ILE A 152 -10.35 18.02 -2.55
N THR A 153 -10.29 17.61 -3.81
CA THR A 153 -11.28 16.70 -4.38
C THR A 153 -10.60 15.38 -4.70
N PHE A 154 -11.04 14.31 -4.07
CA PHE A 154 -10.57 12.97 -4.42
C PHE A 154 -11.11 12.56 -5.80
N PRO A 155 -10.28 12.02 -6.70
CA PRO A 155 -10.72 11.60 -8.02
C PRO A 155 -11.71 10.43 -7.94
N ASN A 156 -12.53 10.25 -8.99
CA ASN A 156 -13.42 9.09 -9.09
C ASN A 156 -12.61 7.78 -9.13
N TRP A 157 -12.53 7.14 -7.97
CA TRP A 157 -11.69 5.98 -7.71
C TRP A 157 -12.22 4.70 -8.36
N ALA A 158 -13.53 4.60 -8.55
CA ALA A 158 -14.16 3.44 -9.16
C ALA A 158 -13.68 3.21 -10.60
N ARG A 159 -13.24 4.26 -11.30
CA ARG A 159 -12.67 4.17 -12.65
C ARG A 159 -11.35 3.39 -12.71
N VAL A 160 -10.67 3.24 -11.58
CA VAL A 160 -9.40 2.49 -11.48
C VAL A 160 -9.67 0.99 -11.35
N ILE A 161 -10.88 0.58 -10.98
CA ILE A 161 -11.24 -0.83 -10.90
C ILE A 161 -11.62 -1.33 -12.30
N PRO A 162 -10.87 -2.29 -12.86
CA PRO A 162 -11.24 -2.90 -14.14
C PRO A 162 -12.57 -3.66 -14.02
N GLY A 163 -13.50 -3.42 -14.96
CA GLY A 163 -14.79 -4.09 -14.98
C GLY A 163 -14.74 -5.55 -15.46
N ASN A 164 -13.77 -5.89 -16.32
CA ASN A 164 -13.64 -7.20 -16.98
C ASN A 164 -12.53 -8.07 -16.36
N THR A 165 -12.55 -8.25 -15.04
CA THR A 165 -11.58 -9.11 -14.36
C THR A 165 -12.02 -10.56 -14.26
N ARG A 166 -11.08 -11.49 -14.38
CA ARG A 166 -11.27 -12.92 -14.06
C ARG A 166 -10.42 -13.33 -12.86
N LYS A 167 -10.94 -14.25 -12.04
CA LYS A 167 -10.17 -14.85 -10.94
C LYS A 167 -9.03 -15.67 -11.52
N ARG A 168 -7.79 -15.36 -11.10
CA ARG A 168 -6.56 -16.06 -11.52
C ARG A 168 -6.10 -17.08 -10.48
N GLY A 169 -6.42 -16.84 -9.21
CA GLY A 169 -6.04 -17.72 -8.12
C GLY A 169 -6.27 -17.08 -6.77
N SER A 170 -5.46 -17.51 -5.81
CA SER A 170 -5.45 -16.98 -4.46
C SER A 170 -4.03 -16.96 -3.91
N ILE A 171 -3.80 -16.06 -2.97
CA ILE A 171 -2.57 -15.98 -2.18
C ILE A 171 -2.92 -16.07 -0.70
N ASP A 172 -2.05 -16.69 0.09
CA ASP A 172 -2.18 -16.77 1.54
C ASP A 172 -1.06 -15.97 2.18
N LEU A 173 -1.43 -14.92 2.92
CA LEU A 173 -0.48 -14.05 3.60
C LEU A 173 -0.39 -14.33 5.11
N THR A 174 -1.04 -15.40 5.58
CA THR A 174 -0.90 -15.87 6.95
C THR A 174 0.57 -16.19 7.23
N ASP A 175 1.10 -15.75 8.38
CA ASP A 175 2.50 -15.93 8.79
C ASP A 175 3.55 -15.34 7.81
N THR A 176 3.19 -14.35 7.01
CA THR A 176 4.13 -13.62 6.15
C THR A 176 4.56 -12.29 6.77
N GLY A 177 5.76 -11.83 6.46
CA GLY A 177 6.26 -10.52 6.88
C GLY A 177 7.63 -10.21 6.30
N MET A 178 7.97 -8.92 6.17
CA MET A 178 9.33 -8.48 5.95
C MET A 178 9.99 -8.17 7.29
N GLY A 179 11.27 -8.53 7.45
CA GLY A 179 12.07 -8.13 8.60
C GLY A 179 13.07 -9.18 9.03
N LYS A 180 13.27 -9.31 10.35
CA LYS A 180 14.28 -10.20 10.93
C LYS A 180 13.88 -11.68 10.90
N GLY A 181 12.60 -11.99 10.70
CA GLY A 181 12.10 -13.36 10.59
C GLY A 181 12.43 -13.94 9.23
N ARG A 182 13.49 -14.76 9.16
CA ARG A 182 13.92 -15.46 7.93
C ARG A 182 12.77 -16.25 7.32
N ASP A 183 12.09 -17.07 8.13
CA ASP A 183 11.03 -17.95 7.67
C ASP A 183 9.82 -17.18 7.12
N GLN A 184 9.43 -16.09 7.78
CA GLN A 184 8.33 -15.22 7.32
C GLN A 184 8.67 -14.53 6.00
N THR A 185 9.92 -14.08 5.84
CA THR A 185 10.40 -13.45 4.61
C THR A 185 10.47 -14.46 3.46
N GLU A 186 10.90 -15.70 3.74
CA GLU A 186 10.93 -16.78 2.77
C GLU A 186 9.50 -17.14 2.31
N ARG A 187 8.55 -17.23 3.25
CA ARG A 187 7.13 -17.45 2.93
C ARG A 187 6.57 -16.33 2.04
N LEU A 188 6.84 -15.06 2.37
CA LEU A 188 6.42 -13.93 1.54
C LEU A 188 7.01 -14.03 0.11
N SER A 189 8.28 -14.42 -0.02
CA SER A 189 8.93 -14.61 -1.32
C SER A 189 8.27 -15.72 -2.15
N ARG A 190 7.89 -16.84 -1.51
CA ARG A 190 7.14 -17.92 -2.18
C ARG A 190 5.76 -17.46 -2.64
N VAL A 191 5.05 -16.70 -1.80
CA VAL A 191 3.75 -16.10 -2.14
C VAL A 191 3.90 -15.15 -3.31
N PHE A 192 4.92 -14.29 -3.30
CA PHE A 192 5.22 -13.38 -4.38
C PHE A 192 5.50 -14.12 -5.70
N HIS A 193 6.32 -15.18 -5.68
CA HIS A 193 6.58 -15.98 -6.88
C HIS A 193 5.31 -16.65 -7.42
N SER A 194 4.47 -17.20 -6.54
CA SER A 194 3.16 -17.75 -6.92
C SER A 194 2.25 -16.67 -7.53
N PHE A 195 2.21 -15.49 -6.93
CA PHE A 195 1.45 -14.34 -7.42
C PHE A 195 1.88 -13.97 -8.84
N VAL A 196 3.19 -13.77 -9.10
CA VAL A 196 3.72 -13.45 -10.42
C VAL A 196 3.39 -14.54 -11.44
N LYS A 197 3.47 -15.83 -11.05
CA LYS A 197 3.10 -16.94 -11.92
C LYS A 197 1.60 -16.94 -12.28
N GLN A 198 0.73 -16.56 -11.34
CA GLN A 198 -0.73 -16.51 -11.55
C GLN A 198 -1.14 -15.31 -12.41
N THR A 199 -0.52 -14.15 -12.21
CA THR A 199 -0.91 -12.90 -12.86
C THR A 199 -0.16 -12.66 -14.17
N GLY A 200 1.08 -13.14 -14.28
CA GLY A 200 2.01 -12.77 -15.35
C GLY A 200 2.63 -11.38 -15.19
N GLU A 201 2.39 -10.72 -14.05
CA GLU A 201 2.71 -9.31 -13.82
C GLU A 201 3.70 -9.16 -12.66
N LEU A 202 4.66 -8.24 -12.82
CA LEU A 202 5.58 -7.86 -11.75
C LEU A 202 4.98 -6.72 -10.94
N VAL A 203 4.97 -6.86 -9.61
CA VAL A 203 4.52 -5.80 -8.69
C VAL A 203 5.58 -5.53 -7.64
N ASN A 204 5.50 -4.37 -6.98
CA ASN A 204 6.32 -4.12 -5.80
C ASN A 204 5.88 -5.05 -4.65
N MET A 205 6.78 -5.88 -4.15
CA MET A 205 6.51 -6.82 -3.06
C MET A 205 5.99 -6.14 -1.78
N ARG A 206 6.37 -4.88 -1.52
CA ARG A 206 5.83 -4.09 -0.40
C ARG A 206 4.33 -3.87 -0.49
N HIS A 207 3.77 -3.87 -1.69
CA HIS A 207 2.33 -3.74 -1.86
C HIS A 207 1.58 -4.99 -1.37
N LEU A 208 2.15 -6.19 -1.53
CA LEU A 208 1.57 -7.41 -0.98
C LEU A 208 1.74 -7.48 0.55
N GLU A 209 2.84 -6.96 1.09
CA GLU A 209 3.04 -6.94 2.54
C GLU A 209 2.00 -6.07 3.26
N ASP A 210 1.55 -4.98 2.63
CA ASP A 210 0.62 -4.04 3.26
C ASP A 210 -0.80 -4.59 3.41
N LEU A 211 -1.14 -5.65 2.67
CA LEU A 211 -2.40 -6.37 2.80
C LEU A 211 -2.54 -7.00 4.20
N SER A 212 -3.78 -7.26 4.61
CA SER A 212 -4.06 -7.98 5.86
C SER A 212 -3.46 -9.39 5.78
N LYS A 213 -3.00 -9.94 6.92
CA LYS A 213 -2.37 -11.27 7.04
C LYS A 213 -3.42 -12.39 6.95
N LYS A 214 -4.12 -12.43 5.83
CA LYS A 214 -5.24 -13.32 5.52
C LYS A 214 -5.08 -13.88 4.11
N LYS A 215 -6.06 -14.67 3.67
CA LYS A 215 -6.16 -15.16 2.29
C LYS A 215 -6.83 -14.12 1.39
N TRP A 216 -6.34 -14.02 0.16
CA TRP A 216 -6.82 -13.07 -0.82
C TRP A 216 -7.05 -13.77 -2.16
N SER A 217 -8.19 -13.50 -2.80
CA SER A 217 -8.47 -13.90 -4.17
C SER A 217 -7.90 -12.87 -5.15
N VAL A 218 -7.18 -13.35 -6.17
CA VAL A 218 -6.51 -12.52 -7.17
C VAL A 218 -7.33 -12.47 -8.44
N TYR A 219 -7.59 -11.27 -8.95
CA TYR A 219 -8.34 -11.01 -10.17
C TYR A 219 -7.53 -10.12 -11.11
N CYS A 220 -7.46 -10.51 -12.39
CA CYS A 220 -6.74 -9.74 -13.42
C CYS A 220 -7.56 -9.65 -14.70
N GLN A 221 -7.26 -8.66 -15.53
CA GLN A 221 -7.70 -8.62 -16.91
C GLN A 221 -6.96 -9.68 -17.77
N ASN A 222 -7.39 -9.84 -19.01
CA ASN A 222 -6.70 -10.70 -19.98
C ASN A 222 -5.45 -10.03 -20.56
N GLU A 223 -5.50 -8.70 -20.67
CA GLU A 223 -4.44 -7.86 -21.20
C GLU A 223 -3.34 -7.67 -20.15
N LYS A 224 -2.09 -7.59 -20.63
CA LYS A 224 -0.93 -7.28 -19.79
C LYS A 224 -0.90 -5.82 -19.38
N GLY A 225 -0.26 -5.53 -18.25
CA GLY A 225 -0.12 -4.18 -17.70
C GLY A 225 -1.40 -3.61 -17.08
N GLY A 226 -2.48 -4.39 -17.06
CA GLY A 226 -3.74 -4.03 -16.42
C GLY A 226 -3.66 -4.04 -14.90
N ALA A 227 -4.57 -3.32 -14.25
CA ALA A 227 -4.66 -3.29 -12.80
C ALA A 227 -5.03 -4.67 -12.23
N ILE A 228 -4.39 -5.04 -11.12
CA ILE A 228 -4.65 -6.30 -10.41
C ILE A 228 -5.56 -6.02 -9.23
N VAL A 229 -6.70 -6.71 -9.15
CA VAL A 229 -7.67 -6.57 -8.06
C VAL A 229 -7.53 -7.75 -7.10
N LEU A 230 -7.39 -7.44 -5.82
CA LEU A 230 -7.25 -8.39 -4.73
C LEU A 230 -8.45 -8.24 -3.80
N LYS A 231 -9.20 -9.32 -3.56
CA LYS A 231 -10.34 -9.31 -2.64
C LYS A 231 -10.04 -10.21 -1.45
N GLU A 232 -10.25 -9.70 -0.23
CA GLU A 232 -10.04 -10.48 0.98
C GLU A 232 -11.05 -11.64 1.01
N ASP A 233 -10.56 -12.85 1.27
CA ASP A 233 -11.40 -14.04 1.27
C ASP A 233 -12.40 -14.01 2.44
N GLY A 234 -13.66 -14.33 2.17
CA GLY A 234 -14.76 -14.24 3.14
C GLY A 234 -15.28 -12.82 3.41
N ALA A 235 -14.68 -11.76 2.86
CA ALA A 235 -15.03 -10.38 3.19
C ALA A 235 -16.18 -9.77 2.36
N ALA A 236 -17.07 -10.57 1.73
CA ALA A 236 -18.24 -10.12 0.94
C ALA A 236 -18.01 -8.91 -0.02
N GLY A 237 -16.78 -8.67 -0.48
CA GLY A 237 -16.42 -7.49 -1.28
C GLY A 237 -16.24 -6.19 -0.49
N SER A 238 -16.40 -6.20 0.84
CA SER A 238 -16.21 -5.05 1.73
C SER A 238 -14.76 -4.61 1.87
N VAL A 239 -13.78 -5.48 1.56
CA VAL A 239 -12.35 -5.17 1.64
C VAL A 239 -11.65 -5.64 0.37
N PHE A 240 -11.01 -4.71 -0.34
CA PHE A 240 -10.21 -5.04 -1.51
C PHE A 240 -9.06 -4.06 -1.73
N ALA A 241 -8.09 -4.48 -2.51
CA ALA A 241 -6.97 -3.67 -2.97
C ALA A 241 -6.86 -3.73 -4.49
N VAL A 242 -6.37 -2.65 -5.09
CA VAL A 242 -5.97 -2.59 -6.49
C VAL A 242 -4.49 -2.25 -6.53
N ILE A 243 -3.71 -3.02 -7.28
CA ILE A 243 -2.27 -2.84 -7.43
C ILE A 243 -1.96 -2.65 -8.91
N MET A 244 -1.20 -1.60 -9.23
CA MET A 244 -0.66 -1.41 -10.56
C MET A 244 0.61 -2.25 -10.72
N PRO A 245 0.74 -3.00 -11.84
CA PRO A 245 2.00 -3.60 -12.23
C PRO A 245 3.10 -2.56 -12.35
N LEU A 246 4.35 -2.99 -12.13
CA LEU A 246 5.49 -2.20 -12.56
C LEU A 246 5.46 -2.15 -14.09
N PRO A 247 5.77 -0.99 -14.71
CA PRO A 247 5.92 -0.94 -16.15
C PRO A 247 6.95 -2.01 -16.55
N GLU A 248 6.70 -2.71 -17.65
CA GLU A 248 7.76 -3.45 -18.34
C GLU A 248 8.77 -2.36 -18.73
N THR A 249 9.73 -2.08 -17.86
CA THR A 249 10.90 -1.29 -18.23
C THR A 249 11.44 -1.98 -19.47
N ASP A 250 11.73 -1.22 -20.53
CA ASP A 250 12.30 -1.70 -21.78
C ASP A 250 13.69 -2.34 -21.51
N VAL A 251 13.75 -3.47 -20.81
CA VAL A 251 14.97 -4.23 -20.50
C VAL A 251 15.61 -4.77 -21.80
N GLY A 252 14.97 -4.53 -22.96
CA GLY A 252 15.46 -4.89 -24.29
C GLY A 252 15.82 -3.74 -25.25
N LYS A 253 15.71 -2.45 -24.88
CA LYS A 253 16.00 -1.35 -25.85
C LYS A 253 17.41 -0.76 -25.80
N GLU A 254 18.29 -1.23 -24.92
CA GLU A 254 19.72 -0.80 -24.88
C GLU A 254 20.70 -1.84 -25.44
N ALA A 255 20.22 -2.86 -26.16
CA ALA A 255 21.08 -3.90 -26.74
C ALA A 255 20.97 -4.01 -28.29
N ALA A 256 20.69 -2.90 -28.98
CA ALA A 256 20.73 -2.82 -30.44
C ALA A 256 21.64 -1.66 -30.89
#